data_AF-A0A0P1IEL9-F1
#
_entry.id   AF-A0A0P1IEL9-F1
#
_cell.length_a   1.000
_cell.length_b   1.000
_cell.length_c   1.000
_cell.angle_alpha   90.00
_cell.angle_beta   90.00
_cell.angle_gamma   90.00
#
_symmetry.space_group_name_H-M   'P 1'
#
loop_
_entity.id
_entity.type
_entity.pdbx_description
1 polymer ?
#
loop_
_entity_poly.entity_id
_entity_poly.type
_entity_poly.pdbx_seq_one_letter_code
_entity_poly.pdbx_strand_id
1 'polypeptide(L)'
;MAPRTNQKNRTREALLAAARELMSEGENVTLAKVAERAKTGRATVYRYFSDPGVLALDATLDIEVMPTAELLEGLEDVRNRVHAVARYYLDFSRKHEAFFRQFLAESLKASLQDGTVKMRGARRVAAFGKALEPVCSSMKLSDYEDLTLRLAMTTGIEQFVILEDILRVDQQKGYRLQEGLVDALLNQYLPKA
;
A
#
# COMPACT_ATOMS: atom_id res chain seq x y z
N MET A 1 -26.16 5.04 -27.32
CA MET A 1 -26.41 5.37 -25.90
C MET A 1 -25.13 5.37 -25.02
N ALA A 2 -23.92 5.49 -25.59
CA ALA A 2 -22.63 5.40 -24.88
C ALA A 2 -21.88 6.70 -24.43
N PRO A 3 -22.26 7.96 -24.80
CA PRO A 3 -21.43 9.13 -24.45
C PRO A 3 -21.49 9.57 -22.98
N ARG A 4 -22.62 9.39 -22.30
CA ARG A 4 -22.81 9.85 -20.91
C ARG A 4 -22.02 9.04 -19.89
N THR A 5 -21.83 7.74 -20.13
CA THR A 5 -21.06 6.85 -19.25
C THR A 5 -19.57 7.14 -19.35
N ASN A 6 -19.05 7.36 -20.57
CA ASN A 6 -17.65 7.73 -20.79
C ASN A 6 -17.31 9.10 -20.17
N GLN A 7 -18.20 10.08 -20.29
CA GLN A 7 -18.01 11.38 -19.65
C GLN A 7 -18.04 11.27 -18.11
N LYS A 8 -18.95 10.45 -17.56
CA LYS A 8 -19.07 10.22 -16.12
C LYS A 8 -17.79 9.60 -15.54
N ASN A 9 -17.20 8.64 -16.25
CA ASN A 9 -15.95 8.00 -15.84
C ASN A 9 -14.77 9.00 -15.90
N ARG A 10 -14.66 9.80 -16.97
CA ARG A 10 -13.59 10.82 -17.07
C ARG A 10 -13.63 11.85 -15.96
N THR A 11 -14.83 12.32 -15.58
CA THR A 11 -14.96 13.26 -14.46
C THR A 11 -14.57 12.61 -13.15
N ARG A 12 -15.02 11.38 -12.88
CA ARG A 12 -14.62 10.66 -11.67
C ARG A 12 -13.11 10.50 -11.56
N GLU A 13 -12.44 10.12 -12.65
CA GLU A 13 -10.98 9.99 -12.69
C GLU A 13 -10.25 11.32 -12.43
N ALA A 14 -10.74 12.43 -12.99
CA ALA A 14 -10.15 13.74 -12.72
C ALA A 14 -10.27 14.15 -11.23
N LEU A 15 -11.38 13.79 -10.57
CA LEU A 15 -11.57 14.04 -9.14
C LEU A 15 -10.62 13.19 -8.28
N LEU A 16 -10.44 11.91 -8.65
CA LEU A 16 -9.51 11.01 -7.96
C LEU A 16 -8.06 11.49 -8.15
N ALA A 17 -7.67 11.88 -9.35
CA ALA A 17 -6.35 12.43 -9.62
C ALA A 17 -6.06 13.68 -8.77
N ALA A 18 -7.00 14.64 -8.73
CA ALA A 18 -6.88 15.82 -7.89
C ALA A 18 -6.77 15.49 -6.39
N ALA A 19 -7.50 14.48 -5.91
CA ALA A 19 -7.37 14.01 -4.54
C ALA A 19 -5.98 13.39 -4.27
N ARG A 20 -5.46 12.56 -5.18
CA ARG A 20 -4.11 11.95 -5.05
C ARG A 20 -3.02 13.02 -4.97
N GLU A 21 -3.11 14.06 -5.79
CA GLU A 21 -2.14 15.17 -5.76
C GLU A 21 -2.15 15.87 -4.40
N LEU A 22 -3.33 16.23 -3.88
CA LEU A 22 -3.46 16.83 -2.55
C LEU A 22 -2.87 15.91 -1.46
N MET A 23 -3.16 14.62 -1.52
CA MET A 23 -2.59 13.63 -0.57
C MET A 23 -1.07 13.56 -0.66
N SER A 24 -0.51 13.60 -1.87
CA SER A 24 0.94 13.58 -2.09
C SER A 24 1.64 14.84 -1.58
N GLU A 25 0.95 15.97 -1.61
CA GLU A 25 1.41 17.26 -1.06
C GLU A 25 1.26 17.33 0.47
N GLY A 26 0.65 16.34 1.11
CA GLY A 26 0.34 16.38 2.54
C GLY A 26 -0.84 17.29 2.90
N GLU A 27 -1.59 17.76 1.90
CA GLU A 27 -2.74 18.64 2.08
C GLU A 27 -4.00 17.86 2.50
N ASN A 28 -4.81 18.45 3.38
CA ASN A 28 -6.09 17.86 3.76
C ASN A 28 -7.04 17.73 2.55
N VAL A 29 -7.48 16.52 2.25
CA VAL A 29 -8.44 16.26 1.17
C VAL A 29 -9.83 16.72 1.60
N THR A 30 -10.35 17.76 0.93
CA THR A 30 -11.74 18.22 1.08
C THR A 30 -12.41 18.29 -0.29
N LEU A 31 -13.72 18.09 -0.34
CA LEU A 31 -14.47 18.20 -1.61
C LEU A 31 -14.30 19.59 -2.26
N ALA A 32 -14.09 20.64 -1.44
CA ALA A 32 -13.83 21.99 -1.93
C ALA A 32 -12.45 22.11 -2.60
N LYS A 33 -11.38 21.65 -1.95
CA LYS A 33 -10.03 21.66 -2.52
C LYS A 33 -9.92 20.78 -3.77
N VAL A 34 -10.61 19.63 -3.77
CA VAL A 34 -10.67 18.77 -4.95
C VAL A 34 -11.41 19.45 -6.11
N ALA A 35 -12.52 20.14 -5.84
CA ALA A 35 -13.24 20.90 -6.87
C ALA A 35 -12.34 21.95 -7.52
N GLU A 36 -11.59 22.70 -6.70
CA GLU A 36 -10.63 23.71 -7.15
C GLU A 36 -9.52 23.07 -8.00
N ARG A 37 -8.87 22.02 -7.49
CA ARG A 37 -7.77 21.33 -8.17
C ARG A 37 -8.20 20.70 -9.49
N ALA A 38 -9.36 20.04 -9.51
CA ALA A 38 -9.94 19.43 -10.71
C ALA A 38 -10.60 20.46 -11.66
N LYS A 39 -10.56 21.77 -11.33
CA LYS A 39 -11.15 22.87 -12.10
C LYS A 39 -12.63 22.61 -12.42
N THR A 40 -13.38 22.17 -11.42
CA THR A 40 -14.81 21.86 -11.54
C THR A 40 -15.62 22.51 -10.41
N GLY A 41 -16.94 22.56 -10.58
CA GLY A 41 -17.83 23.10 -9.54
C GLY A 41 -17.98 22.14 -8.36
N ARG A 42 -18.11 22.66 -7.13
CA ARG A 42 -18.39 21.86 -5.92
C ARG A 42 -19.58 20.92 -6.10
N ALA A 43 -20.68 21.41 -6.67
CA ALA A 43 -21.87 20.60 -6.95
C ALA A 43 -21.58 19.38 -7.85
N THR A 44 -20.59 19.49 -8.76
CA THR A 44 -20.15 18.35 -9.56
C THR A 44 -19.47 17.33 -8.67
N VAL A 45 -18.55 17.73 -7.78
CA VAL A 45 -17.87 16.82 -6.85
C VAL A 45 -18.86 16.10 -5.93
N TYR A 46 -19.78 16.84 -5.30
CA TYR A 46 -20.80 16.28 -4.39
C TYR A 46 -21.68 15.22 -5.06
N ARG A 47 -21.88 15.29 -6.38
CA ARG A 47 -22.64 14.27 -7.13
C ARG A 47 -21.88 12.94 -7.27
N TYR A 48 -20.55 12.95 -7.20
CA TYR A 48 -19.72 11.74 -7.28
C TYR A 48 -19.31 11.22 -5.90
N PHE A 49 -19.01 12.13 -4.97
CA PHE A 49 -18.50 11.80 -3.65
C PHE A 49 -19.20 12.65 -2.60
N SER A 50 -19.90 12.00 -1.68
CA SER A 50 -20.58 12.64 -0.55
C SER A 50 -19.67 12.82 0.66
N ASP A 51 -18.55 12.11 0.72
CA ASP A 51 -17.62 12.11 1.84
C ASP A 51 -16.16 12.25 1.36
N PRO A 52 -15.37 13.19 1.91
CA PRO A 52 -13.96 13.34 1.58
C PRO A 52 -13.10 12.11 1.91
N GLY A 53 -13.44 11.37 2.96
CA GLY A 53 -12.73 10.15 3.36
C GLY A 53 -12.94 9.03 2.34
N VAL A 54 -14.18 8.83 1.87
CA VAL A 54 -14.49 7.91 0.76
C VAL A 54 -13.71 8.28 -0.50
N LEU A 55 -13.65 9.58 -0.84
CA LEU A 55 -12.87 10.06 -1.98
C LEU A 55 -11.37 9.77 -1.80
N ALA A 56 -10.80 10.07 -0.64
CA ALA A 56 -9.38 9.81 -0.35
C ALA A 56 -9.07 8.31 -0.42
N LEU A 57 -9.94 7.44 0.14
CA LEU A 57 -9.78 5.99 0.06
C LEU A 57 -9.87 5.48 -1.38
N ASP A 58 -10.84 5.94 -2.15
CA ASP A 58 -10.99 5.54 -3.56
C ASP A 58 -9.80 6.02 -4.40
N ALA A 59 -9.24 7.20 -4.09
CA ALA A 59 -8.08 7.76 -4.78
C ALA A 59 -6.83 6.85 -4.63
N THR A 60 -6.78 6.02 -3.58
CA THR A 60 -5.66 5.12 -3.32
C THR A 60 -5.65 3.83 -4.13
N LEU A 61 -6.78 3.48 -4.76
CA LEU A 61 -6.86 2.26 -5.58
C LEU A 61 -5.89 2.32 -6.78
N ASP A 62 -5.60 3.52 -7.28
CA ASP A 62 -4.80 3.72 -8.49
C ASP A 62 -3.34 4.09 -8.22
N ILE A 63 -2.86 4.03 -6.96
CA ILE A 63 -1.43 4.26 -6.75
C ILE A 63 -0.65 3.13 -7.44
N GLU A 64 0.19 3.52 -8.41
CA GLU A 64 1.00 2.60 -9.19
C GLU A 64 2.07 1.96 -8.30
N VAL A 65 2.09 0.63 -8.33
CA VAL A 65 3.14 -0.18 -7.73
C VAL A 65 3.88 -0.90 -8.85
N MET A 66 5.19 -1.05 -8.72
CA MET A 66 5.95 -1.93 -9.60
C MET A 66 5.31 -3.33 -9.57
N PRO A 67 5.04 -3.95 -10.73
CA PRO A 67 4.60 -5.32 -10.79
C PRO A 67 5.57 -6.25 -10.06
N THR A 68 5.07 -7.16 -9.23
CA THR A 68 5.93 -8.09 -8.48
C THR A 68 6.82 -8.94 -9.40
N ALA A 69 6.34 -9.27 -10.61
CA ALA A 69 7.13 -10.03 -11.57
C ALA A 69 8.38 -9.25 -12.04
N GLU A 70 8.24 -7.94 -12.26
CA GLU A 70 9.35 -7.05 -12.62
C GLU A 70 10.31 -6.88 -11.44
N LEU A 71 9.78 -6.66 -10.23
CA LEU A 71 10.59 -6.55 -9.02
C LEU A 71 11.47 -7.78 -8.74
N LEU A 72 11.00 -8.96 -9.16
CA LEU A 72 11.65 -10.25 -8.90
C LEU A 72 12.43 -10.78 -10.10
N GLU A 73 12.51 -10.02 -11.19
CA GLU A 73 13.21 -10.43 -12.41
C GLU A 73 14.70 -10.69 -12.12
N GLY A 74 15.21 -11.84 -12.57
CA GLY A 74 16.60 -12.25 -12.35
C GLY A 74 16.96 -12.71 -10.93
N LEU A 75 16.02 -12.70 -9.98
CA LEU A 75 16.25 -13.18 -8.62
C LEU A 75 15.79 -14.64 -8.46
N GLU A 76 16.75 -15.56 -8.39
CA GLU A 76 16.47 -17.00 -8.19
C GLU A 76 16.39 -17.38 -6.71
N ASP A 77 17.31 -16.87 -5.89
CA ASP A 77 17.36 -17.18 -4.45
C ASP A 77 16.16 -16.61 -3.69
N VAL A 78 15.46 -17.47 -2.96
CA VAL A 78 14.22 -17.11 -2.25
C VAL A 78 14.45 -16.01 -1.21
N ARG A 79 15.61 -16.01 -0.54
CA ARG A 79 15.92 -15.01 0.49
C ARG A 79 16.09 -13.64 -0.15
N ASN A 80 16.84 -13.56 -1.25
CA ASN A 80 16.98 -12.33 -2.03
C ASN A 80 15.63 -11.82 -2.56
N ARG A 81 14.77 -12.71 -3.06
CA ARG A 81 13.41 -12.35 -3.53
C ARG A 81 12.56 -11.75 -2.41
N VAL A 82 12.55 -12.36 -1.23
CA VAL A 82 11.78 -11.89 -0.08
C VAL A 82 12.31 -10.54 0.42
N HIS A 83 13.64 -10.37 0.51
CA HIS A 83 14.24 -9.08 0.87
C HIS A 83 13.95 -7.98 -0.16
N ALA A 84 13.93 -8.31 -1.46
CA ALA A 84 13.55 -7.35 -2.51
C ALA A 84 12.13 -6.82 -2.30
N VAL A 85 11.16 -7.71 -2.02
CA VAL A 85 9.78 -7.31 -1.68
C VAL A 85 9.73 -6.46 -0.41
N ALA A 86 10.41 -6.89 0.66
CA ALA A 86 10.41 -6.18 1.93
C ALA A 86 11.00 -4.76 1.81
N ARG A 87 12.15 -4.64 1.13
CA ARG A 87 12.81 -3.36 0.86
C ARG A 87 11.94 -2.45 0.00
N TYR A 88 11.39 -2.98 -1.08
CA TYR A 88 10.51 -2.23 -1.98
C TYR A 88 9.35 -1.57 -1.24
N TYR A 89 8.61 -2.31 -0.41
CA TYR A 89 7.45 -1.74 0.29
C TYR A 89 7.81 -0.74 1.39
N LEU A 90 8.98 -0.88 2.03
CA LEU A 90 9.48 0.11 2.98
C LEU A 90 9.86 1.42 2.26
N ASP A 91 10.57 1.31 1.13
CA ASP A 91 10.97 2.47 0.33
C ASP A 91 9.78 3.14 -0.35
N PHE A 92 8.81 2.35 -0.78
CA PHE A 92 7.56 2.86 -1.32
C PHE A 92 6.77 3.65 -0.27
N SER A 93 6.70 3.15 0.97
CA SER A 93 6.08 3.88 2.09
C SER A 93 6.80 5.19 2.36
N ARG A 94 8.14 5.20 2.37
CA ARG A 94 8.95 6.40 2.59
C ARG A 94 8.77 7.43 1.46
N LYS A 95 8.83 6.99 0.20
CA LYS A 95 8.68 7.84 -0.98
C LYS A 95 7.31 8.52 -1.02
N HIS A 96 6.28 7.85 -0.51
CA HIS A 96 4.89 8.31 -0.54
C HIS A 96 4.33 8.52 0.88
N GLU A 97 5.18 8.98 1.82
CA GLU A 97 4.83 9.06 3.24
C GLU A 97 3.55 9.87 3.48
N ALA A 98 3.49 11.12 2.99
CA ALA A 98 2.36 12.00 3.21
C ALA A 98 1.04 11.35 2.75
N PHE A 99 1.09 10.73 1.56
CA PHE A 99 -0.02 10.01 0.97
C PHE A 99 -0.48 8.84 1.86
N PHE A 100 0.45 7.98 2.28
CA PHE A 100 0.11 6.80 3.06
C PHE A 100 -0.31 7.11 4.49
N ARG A 101 0.21 8.18 5.10
CA ARG A 101 -0.26 8.68 6.40
C ARG A 101 -1.72 9.13 6.31
N GLN A 102 -2.07 9.90 5.29
CA GLN A 102 -3.47 10.30 5.07
C GLN A 102 -4.37 9.10 4.81
N PHE A 103 -3.92 8.16 3.98
CA PHE A 103 -4.65 6.92 3.72
C PHE A 103 -4.90 6.12 5.01
N LEU A 104 -3.88 5.95 5.84
CA LEU A 104 -3.99 5.24 7.12
C LEU A 104 -4.99 5.94 8.04
N ALA A 105 -4.91 7.27 8.16
CA ALA A 105 -5.81 8.08 8.98
C ALA A 105 -7.27 7.94 8.54
N GLU A 106 -7.57 8.16 7.26
CA GLU A 106 -8.94 8.05 6.74
C GLU A 106 -9.49 6.62 6.83
N SER A 107 -8.64 5.61 6.62
CA SER A 107 -9.05 4.21 6.78
C SER A 107 -9.40 3.86 8.23
N LEU A 108 -8.63 4.37 9.20
CA LEU A 108 -8.91 4.14 10.63
C LEU A 108 -10.19 4.90 11.05
N LYS A 109 -10.37 6.12 10.55
CA LYS A 109 -11.58 6.91 10.79
C LYS A 109 -12.83 6.21 10.24
N ALA A 110 -12.77 5.70 9.01
CA ALA A 110 -13.86 4.92 8.42
C ALA A 110 -14.20 3.71 9.30
N SER A 111 -13.18 2.92 9.69
CA SER A 111 -13.36 1.75 10.56
C SER A 111 -14.04 2.07 11.90
N LEU A 112 -13.85 3.27 12.46
CA LEU A 112 -14.52 3.70 13.68
C LEU A 112 -15.98 4.12 13.45
N GLN A 113 -16.30 4.63 12.26
CA GLN A 113 -17.63 5.14 11.93
C GLN A 113 -18.61 4.04 11.51
N ASP A 114 -18.17 3.12 10.66
CA ASP A 114 -19.02 2.11 10.03
C ASP A 114 -18.72 0.67 10.49
N GLY A 115 -17.67 0.47 11.29
CA GLY A 115 -17.22 -0.86 11.72
C GLY A 115 -16.63 -1.70 10.58
N THR A 116 -16.51 -1.14 9.37
CA THR A 116 -15.97 -1.82 8.20
C THR A 116 -14.50 -1.49 8.01
N VAL A 117 -13.69 -2.54 7.88
CA VAL A 117 -12.29 -2.39 7.49
C VAL A 117 -12.22 -2.65 5.99
N LYS A 118 -12.11 -1.60 5.17
CA LYS A 118 -11.73 -1.79 3.76
C LYS A 118 -10.37 -2.52 3.73
N MET A 119 -10.27 -3.57 2.92
CA MET A 119 -9.04 -4.38 2.85
C MET A 119 -7.85 -3.50 2.44
N ARG A 120 -6.79 -3.48 3.27
CA ARG A 120 -5.55 -2.75 3.03
C ARG A 120 -4.39 -3.70 2.84
N GLY A 121 -3.48 -3.34 1.94
CA GLY A 121 -2.21 -4.06 1.81
C GLY A 121 -2.30 -5.46 1.21
N ALA A 122 -3.41 -5.85 0.58
CA ALA A 122 -3.57 -7.13 -0.11
C ALA A 122 -2.44 -7.40 -1.13
N ARG A 123 -1.93 -6.34 -1.77
CA ARG A 123 -0.79 -6.39 -2.70
C ARG A 123 0.48 -6.93 -2.03
N ARG A 124 0.70 -6.65 -0.74
CA ARG A 124 1.87 -7.12 0.04
C ARG A 124 1.83 -8.63 0.22
N VAL A 125 0.66 -9.16 0.60
CA VAL A 125 0.43 -10.60 0.79
C VAL A 125 0.69 -11.35 -0.52
N ALA A 126 0.09 -10.87 -1.62
CA ALA A 126 0.31 -11.45 -2.93
C ALA A 126 1.78 -11.38 -3.38
N ALA A 127 2.46 -10.26 -3.10
CA ALA A 127 3.86 -10.08 -3.47
C ALA A 127 4.79 -11.06 -2.73
N PHE A 128 4.59 -11.24 -1.42
CA PHE A 128 5.36 -12.23 -0.65
C PHE A 128 5.08 -13.66 -1.07
N GLY A 129 3.82 -14.01 -1.37
CA GLY A 129 3.51 -15.32 -1.94
C GLY A 129 4.29 -15.60 -3.22
N LYS A 130 4.37 -14.60 -4.13
CA LYS A 130 5.17 -14.73 -5.36
C LYS A 130 6.69 -14.79 -5.10
N ALA A 131 7.19 -14.09 -4.08
CA ALA A 131 8.59 -14.18 -3.69
C ALA A 131 8.96 -15.59 -3.18
N LEU A 132 8.05 -16.24 -2.46
CA LEU A 132 8.20 -17.58 -1.88
C LEU A 132 7.90 -18.74 -2.85
N GLU A 133 7.38 -18.46 -4.04
CA GLU A 133 7.03 -19.46 -5.05
C GLU A 133 8.13 -20.54 -5.29
N PRO A 134 9.44 -20.23 -5.34
CA PRO A 134 10.48 -21.24 -5.59
C PRO A 134 10.56 -22.37 -4.56
N VAL A 135 10.11 -22.12 -3.32
CA VAL A 135 10.16 -23.10 -2.22
C VAL A 135 8.79 -23.66 -1.86
N CYS A 136 7.71 -23.19 -2.49
CA CYS A 136 6.34 -23.56 -2.16
C CYS A 136 6.10 -25.07 -2.19
N SER A 137 6.66 -25.80 -3.17
CA SER A 137 6.51 -27.26 -3.28
C SER A 137 7.30 -28.05 -2.24
N SER A 138 8.27 -27.43 -1.58
CA SER A 138 9.11 -28.03 -0.54
C SER A 138 8.61 -27.75 0.88
N MET A 139 7.56 -26.93 1.01
CA MET A 139 6.97 -26.53 2.29
C MET A 139 5.59 -27.16 2.49
N LYS A 140 5.18 -27.31 3.75
CA LYS A 140 3.76 -27.56 4.05
C LYS A 140 2.96 -26.32 3.70
N LEU A 141 1.74 -26.50 3.18
CA LEU A 141 0.87 -25.38 2.82
C LEU A 141 0.62 -24.42 4.00
N SER A 142 0.41 -24.97 5.20
CA SER A 142 0.22 -24.17 6.42
C SER A 142 1.43 -23.30 6.75
N ASP A 143 2.64 -23.81 6.54
CA ASP A 143 3.89 -23.10 6.85
C ASP A 143 4.14 -21.99 5.81
N TYR A 144 3.82 -22.26 4.54
CA TYR A 144 3.88 -21.27 3.47
C TYR A 144 2.89 -20.11 3.69
N GLU A 145 1.64 -20.44 4.04
CA GLU A 145 0.60 -19.45 4.34
C GLU A 145 0.97 -18.59 5.55
N ASP A 146 1.39 -19.22 6.65
CA ASP A 146 1.79 -18.52 7.87
C ASP A 146 3.02 -17.63 7.63
N LEU A 147 4.04 -18.12 6.92
CA LEU A 147 5.21 -17.30 6.54
C LEU A 147 4.81 -16.10 5.69
N THR A 148 3.95 -16.29 4.69
CA THR A 148 3.47 -15.21 3.80
C THR A 148 2.77 -14.10 4.60
N LEU A 149 1.89 -14.47 5.53
CA LEU A 149 1.17 -13.53 6.37
C LEU A 149 2.11 -12.79 7.33
N ARG A 150 3.05 -13.51 7.95
CA ARG A 150 4.04 -12.90 8.86
C ARG A 150 4.93 -11.92 8.14
N LEU A 151 5.43 -12.26 6.95
CA LEU A 151 6.22 -11.34 6.13
C LEU A 151 5.40 -10.09 5.74
N ALA A 152 4.12 -10.25 5.40
CA ALA A 152 3.28 -9.10 5.10
C ALA A 152 3.13 -8.13 6.30
N MET A 153 3.14 -8.63 7.53
CA MET A 153 3.13 -7.80 8.75
C MET A 153 4.41 -6.98 8.95
N THR A 154 5.53 -7.38 8.35
CA THR A 154 6.82 -6.69 8.52
C THR A 154 7.04 -5.55 7.53
N THR A 155 6.00 -5.10 6.81
CA THR A 155 6.14 -4.09 5.74
C THR A 155 5.00 -3.08 5.71
N GLY A 156 5.17 -2.02 4.91
CA GLY A 156 4.17 -1.00 4.61
C GLY A 156 4.13 0.15 5.61
N ILE A 157 3.06 0.95 5.56
CA ILE A 157 2.96 2.21 6.32
C ILE A 157 3.01 1.98 7.84
N GLU A 158 2.50 0.85 8.31
CA GLU A 158 2.52 0.49 9.72
C GLU A 158 3.95 0.28 10.23
N GLN A 159 4.79 -0.44 9.45
CA GLN A 159 6.21 -0.57 9.75
C GLN A 159 6.92 0.79 9.68
N PHE A 160 6.64 1.57 8.63
CA PHE A 160 7.28 2.86 8.43
C PHE A 160 7.00 3.81 9.61
N VAL A 161 5.74 3.91 10.05
CA VAL A 161 5.36 4.70 11.24
C VAL A 161 6.08 4.23 12.50
N ILE A 162 6.26 2.92 12.71
CA ILE A 162 7.02 2.41 13.85
C ILE A 162 8.48 2.89 13.79
N LEU A 163 9.12 2.76 12.62
CA LEU A 163 10.54 3.13 12.44
C LEU A 163 10.76 4.63 12.64
N GLU A 164 9.89 5.47 12.10
CA GLU A 164 10.05 6.92 12.11
C GLU A 164 9.51 7.57 13.40
N ASP A 165 8.29 7.22 13.83
CA ASP A 165 7.60 7.97 14.89
C ASP A 165 7.97 7.47 16.29
N ILE A 166 8.12 6.14 16.42
CA ILE A 166 8.38 5.46 17.70
C ILE A 166 9.87 5.26 17.91
N LEU A 167 10.53 4.57 16.98
CA LEU A 167 11.93 4.20 17.13
C LEU A 167 12.89 5.34 16.76
N ARG A 168 12.45 6.26 15.89
CA ARG A 168 13.21 7.44 15.43
C ARG A 168 14.61 7.09 14.96
N VAL A 169 14.69 6.05 14.13
CA VAL A 169 15.95 5.55 13.58
C VAL A 169 16.17 6.06 12.17
N ASP A 170 17.43 6.24 11.78
CA ASP A 170 17.76 6.57 10.39
C ASP A 170 17.38 5.41 9.43
N GLN A 171 17.35 5.74 8.13
CA GLN A 171 17.00 4.81 7.07
C GLN A 171 17.85 3.54 7.08
N GLN A 172 19.17 3.67 7.29
CA GLN A 172 20.09 2.53 7.26
C GLN A 172 19.85 1.58 8.43
N LYS A 173 19.56 2.12 9.62
CA LYS A 173 19.19 1.33 10.78
C LYS A 173 17.81 0.70 10.61
N GLY A 174 16.84 1.41 10.04
CA GLY A 174 15.53 0.85 9.68
C GLY A 174 15.65 -0.35 8.72
N TYR A 175 16.53 -0.24 7.73
CA TYR A 175 16.85 -1.33 6.79
C TYR A 175 17.40 -2.57 7.47
N ARG A 176 18.38 -2.40 8.37
CA ARG A 176 18.97 -3.51 9.13
C ARG A 176 17.97 -4.18 10.07
N LEU A 177 17.09 -3.40 10.71
CA LEU A 177 16.05 -3.93 11.59
C LEU A 177 15.04 -4.79 10.81
N GLN A 178 14.59 -4.30 9.65
CA GLN A 178 13.70 -5.07 8.78
C GLN A 178 14.37 -6.36 8.29
N GLU A 179 15.61 -6.27 7.82
CA GLU A 179 16.38 -7.41 7.31
C GLU A 179 16.51 -8.51 8.38
N GLY A 180 16.93 -8.15 9.60
CA GLY A 180 17.04 -9.11 10.70
C GLY A 180 15.70 -9.78 11.06
N LEU A 181 14.59 -9.06 11.01
CA LEU A 181 13.25 -9.62 11.24
C LEU A 181 12.82 -10.59 10.12
N VAL A 182 13.07 -10.21 8.86
CA VAL A 182 12.81 -11.06 7.70
C VAL A 182 13.65 -12.33 7.77
N ASP A 183 14.95 -12.22 8.05
CA ASP A 183 15.84 -13.38 8.14
C ASP A 183 15.45 -14.31 9.27
N ALA A 184 15.03 -13.79 10.42
CA ALA A 184 14.53 -14.61 11.53
C ALA A 184 13.32 -15.46 11.09
N LEU A 185 12.37 -14.86 10.35
CA LEU A 185 11.24 -15.59 9.78
C LEU A 185 11.71 -16.62 8.74
N LEU A 186 12.57 -16.25 7.79
CA LEU A 186 13.05 -17.19 6.78
C LEU A 186 13.80 -18.37 7.42
N ASN A 187 14.61 -18.14 8.45
CA ASN A 187 15.36 -19.19 9.13
C ASN A 187 14.46 -20.16 9.92
N GLN A 188 13.29 -19.70 10.36
CA GLN A 188 12.32 -20.54 11.07
C GLN A 188 11.53 -21.45 10.11
N TYR A 189 11.22 -20.98 8.90
CA TYR A 189 10.26 -21.65 8.01
C TYR A 189 10.89 -22.33 6.81
N LEU A 190 12.01 -21.80 6.28
CA LEU A 190 12.65 -22.42 5.13
C LEU A 190 13.23 -23.78 5.52
N PRO A 191 13.11 -24.80 4.64
CA PRO A 191 13.80 -26.07 4.84
C PRO A 191 15.29 -25.82 5.08
N LYS A 192 15.86 -26.53 6.06
CA LYS A 192 17.31 -26.53 6.24
C LYS A 192 17.93 -27.16 4.98
N ALA A 193 18.93 -26.46 4.42
CA ALA A 193 19.79 -27.02 3.38
C ALA A 193 20.54 -28.25 3.90
#